data_AF-A0A2V5LMM8-F1
#
_entry.id   AF-A0A2V5LMM8-F1
#
_cell.length_a   1.000
_cell.length_b   1.000
_cell.length_c   1.000
_cell.angle_alpha   90.00
_cell.angle_beta   90.00
_cell.angle_gamma   90.00
#
_symmetry.space_group_name_H-M   'P 1'
#
loop_
_entity.id
_entity.type
_entity.pdbx_description
1 polymer ?
#
loop_
_entity_poly.entity_id
_entity_poly.type
_entity_poly.pdbx_seq_one_letter_code
_entity_poly.pdbx_strand_id
1 'polypeptide(L)'
;MGWNSWNSFRCYDISEQKLLDVADVLVTSGMQAAGYDTFVIDDCWQAHSRGADGRLRSHPQRFPSGMAALGAELKARGFKFGLYASPGRKTCAMLYDRYPGRGLGSFGREELDTQTFADWGVDFLTYVWCEADEDNAGLRYPEAFDRMALALESTGWPIVYSISEYGRTQPWTCAGD
;
A
#
# COMPACT_ATOMS: atom_id res chain seq x y z
N MET A 1 13.26 -3.03 8.89
CA MET A 1 13.10 -4.38 8.27
C MET A 1 11.65 -4.79 8.48
N GLY A 2 11.14 -5.83 7.84
CA GLY A 2 9.71 -6.09 7.95
C GLY A 2 9.19 -7.38 7.34
N TRP A 3 7.86 -7.46 7.29
CA TRP A 3 7.08 -8.52 6.68
C TRP A 3 6.07 -7.93 5.69
N ASN A 4 5.76 -8.67 4.62
CA ASN A 4 4.80 -8.28 3.60
C ASN A 4 3.84 -9.45 3.30
N SER A 5 2.55 -9.14 3.14
CA SER A 5 1.49 -10.16 3.02
C SER A 5 1.44 -10.92 1.70
N TRP A 6 2.04 -10.40 0.62
CA TRP A 6 1.83 -10.91 -0.73
C TRP A 6 2.20 -12.39 -0.87
N ASN A 7 3.41 -12.76 -0.44
CA ASN A 7 3.93 -14.12 -0.59
C ASN A 7 3.25 -15.15 0.31
N SER A 8 2.58 -14.71 1.37
CA SER A 8 1.85 -15.60 2.29
C SER A 8 0.41 -15.83 1.84
N PHE A 9 -0.28 -14.77 1.41
CA PHE A 9 -1.74 -14.80 1.27
C PHE A 9 -2.25 -14.47 -0.14
N ARG A 10 -1.50 -13.67 -0.92
CA ARG A 10 -1.99 -13.03 -2.15
C ARG A 10 -3.40 -12.45 -1.97
N CYS A 11 -4.18 -12.43 -3.05
CA CYS A 11 -5.54 -11.94 -3.05
C CYS A 11 -6.58 -12.96 -2.62
N TYR A 12 -6.27 -14.26 -2.51
CA TYR A 12 -7.29 -15.28 -2.23
C TYR A 12 -7.41 -15.63 -0.74
N ASP A 13 -6.40 -15.32 0.08
CA ASP A 13 -6.39 -15.78 1.48
C ASP A 13 -6.11 -14.69 2.53
N ILE A 14 -6.08 -13.42 2.13
CA ILE A 14 -5.79 -12.29 3.03
C ILE A 14 -7.05 -11.83 3.80
N SER A 15 -6.93 -11.70 5.13
CA SER A 15 -7.96 -11.14 6.01
C SER A 15 -7.35 -10.48 7.24
N GLU A 16 -8.09 -9.57 7.85
CA GLU A 16 -7.72 -8.81 9.06
C GLU A 16 -7.26 -9.73 10.20
N GLN A 17 -8.05 -10.75 10.53
CA GLN A 17 -7.70 -11.69 11.60
C GLN A 17 -6.36 -12.39 11.32
N LYS A 18 -6.12 -12.86 10.09
CA LYS A 18 -4.86 -13.52 9.74
C LYS A 18 -3.67 -12.60 9.86
N LEU A 19 -3.83 -11.32 9.51
CA LEU A 19 -2.77 -10.33 9.65
C LEU A 19 -2.46 -10.06 11.12
N LEU A 20 -3.48 -10.00 11.99
CA LEU A 20 -3.28 -9.90 13.44
C LEU A 20 -2.61 -11.15 14.02
N ASP A 21 -3.00 -12.34 13.57
CA ASP A 21 -2.37 -13.61 13.99
C ASP A 21 -0.88 -13.62 13.59
N VAL A 22 -0.53 -13.17 12.38
CA VAL A 22 0.87 -13.03 11.93
C VAL A 22 1.60 -12.00 12.78
N ALA A 23 0.99 -10.86 13.09
CA ALA A 23 1.59 -9.84 13.94
C ALA A 23 1.92 -10.40 15.34
N ASP A 24 1.01 -11.17 15.94
CA ASP A 24 1.23 -11.83 17.23
C ASP A 24 2.36 -12.87 17.16
N VAL A 25 2.46 -13.63 16.06
CA VAL A 25 3.58 -14.56 15.83
C VAL A 25 4.91 -13.82 15.69
N LEU A 26 4.96 -12.70 14.95
CA LEU A 26 6.18 -11.90 14.81
C LEU A 26 6.66 -11.31 16.14
N VAL A 27 5.73 -10.95 17.03
CA VAL A 27 6.06 -10.52 18.40
C VAL A 27 6.59 -11.70 19.23
N THR A 28 5.83 -12.79 19.32
CA THR A 28 6.15 -13.93 20.20
C THR A 28 7.37 -14.73 19.76
N SER A 29 7.66 -14.77 18.46
CA SER A 29 8.89 -15.37 17.93
C SER A 29 10.16 -14.55 18.18
N GLY A 30 10.02 -13.30 18.62
CA GLY A 30 11.14 -12.37 18.80
C GLY A 30 11.59 -11.64 17.53
N MET A 31 10.93 -11.85 16.39
CA MET A 31 11.26 -11.14 15.13
C MET A 31 11.04 -9.63 15.24
N GLN A 32 9.93 -9.21 15.85
CA GLN A 32 9.67 -7.79 16.08
C GLN A 32 10.79 -7.17 16.94
N ALA A 33 11.18 -7.85 18.02
CA ALA A 33 12.26 -7.41 18.92
C ALA A 33 13.64 -7.40 18.23
N ALA A 34 13.84 -8.25 17.20
CA ALA A 34 15.02 -8.26 16.36
C ALA A 34 15.03 -7.14 15.28
N GLY A 35 13.99 -6.30 15.22
CA GLY A 35 13.93 -5.13 14.32
C GLY A 35 13.10 -5.32 13.06
N TYR A 36 12.35 -6.42 12.93
CA TYR A 36 11.33 -6.60 11.89
C TYR A 36 10.06 -5.83 12.28
N ASP A 37 10.13 -4.51 12.19
CA ASP A 37 9.13 -3.57 12.72
C ASP A 37 8.18 -3.01 11.65
N THR A 38 8.38 -3.29 10.37
CA THR A 38 7.50 -2.79 9.29
C THR A 38 6.55 -3.90 8.82
N PHE A 39 5.25 -3.67 8.89
CA PHE A 39 4.23 -4.66 8.53
C PHE A 39 3.41 -4.16 7.34
N VAL A 40 3.70 -4.67 6.15
CA VAL A 40 3.10 -4.19 4.89
C VAL A 40 1.96 -5.11 4.46
N ILE A 41 0.76 -4.53 4.34
CA ILE A 41 -0.39 -5.16 3.69
C ILE A 41 -0.30 -4.83 2.21
N ASP A 42 0.03 -5.84 1.41
CA ASP A 42 0.19 -5.73 -0.03
C ASP A 42 -1.16 -5.63 -0.76
N ASP A 43 -1.17 -5.75 -2.09
CA ASP A 43 -2.35 -5.55 -2.93
C ASP A 43 -3.57 -6.41 -2.51
N CYS A 44 -4.75 -6.04 -2.98
CA CYS A 44 -6.05 -6.65 -2.64
C CYS A 44 -6.59 -6.35 -1.23
N TRP A 45 -6.11 -5.27 -0.60
CA TRP A 45 -6.70 -4.72 0.61
C TRP A 45 -7.95 -3.87 0.34
N GLN A 46 -8.05 -3.29 -0.86
CA GLN A 46 -9.05 -2.31 -1.26
C GLN A 46 -10.44 -2.93 -1.43
N ALA A 47 -11.52 -2.17 -1.29
CA ALA A 47 -12.82 -2.56 -1.82
C ALA A 47 -12.78 -2.57 -3.35
N HIS A 48 -13.75 -3.25 -3.98
CA HIS A 48 -13.83 -3.32 -5.44
C HIS A 48 -14.09 -1.95 -6.11
N SER A 49 -14.55 -0.96 -5.36
CA SER A 49 -14.70 0.41 -5.82
C SER A 49 -14.38 1.41 -4.71
N ARG A 50 -14.01 2.63 -5.12
CA ARG A 50 -13.93 3.79 -4.24
C ARG A 50 -15.31 4.18 -3.71
N GLY A 51 -15.31 4.94 -2.61
CA GLY A 51 -16.52 5.57 -2.08
C GLY A 51 -17.06 6.67 -3.00
N ALA A 52 -18.26 7.17 -2.68
CA ALA A 52 -18.87 8.29 -3.40
C ALA A 52 -18.04 9.59 -3.32
N ASP A 53 -17.21 9.72 -2.27
CA ASP A 53 -16.24 10.78 -2.05
C ASP A 53 -14.92 10.57 -2.82
N GLY A 54 -14.84 9.53 -3.66
CA GLY A 54 -13.64 9.21 -4.44
C GLY A 54 -12.52 8.53 -3.65
N ARG A 55 -12.65 8.39 -2.32
CA ARG A 55 -11.62 7.79 -1.47
C ARG A 55 -11.57 6.28 -1.62
N LEU A 56 -10.35 5.73 -1.50
CA LEU A 56 -10.18 4.28 -1.35
C LEU A 56 -10.89 3.79 -0.09
N ARG A 57 -11.40 2.57 -0.15
CA ARG A 57 -12.04 1.86 0.97
C ARG A 57 -11.34 0.53 1.12
N SER A 58 -11.32 -0.05 2.31
CA SER A 58 -10.89 -1.43 2.51
C SER A 58 -11.98 -2.41 2.09
N HIS A 59 -11.58 -3.63 1.71
CA HIS A 59 -12.54 -4.67 1.37
C HIS A 59 -13.38 -5.05 2.61
N PRO A 60 -14.71 -4.84 2.60
CA PRO A 60 -15.52 -4.86 3.82
C PRO A 60 -15.61 -6.24 4.49
N GLN A 61 -15.41 -7.32 3.73
CA GLN A 61 -15.43 -8.68 4.26
C GLN A 61 -14.05 -9.16 4.74
N ARG A 62 -12.96 -8.59 4.20
CA ARG A 62 -11.60 -8.98 4.59
C ARG A 62 -11.12 -8.14 5.76
N PHE A 63 -11.53 -6.86 5.79
CA PHE A 63 -11.14 -5.86 6.77
C PHE A 63 -12.40 -5.21 7.36
N PRO A 64 -13.19 -5.96 8.15
CA PRO A 64 -14.46 -5.48 8.69
C PRO A 64 -14.32 -4.29 9.64
N SER A 65 -13.18 -4.12 10.32
CA SER A 65 -12.94 -2.94 11.17
C SER A 65 -12.35 -1.75 10.39
N GLY A 66 -11.85 -2.00 9.17
CA GLY A 66 -11.23 -1.01 8.31
C GLY A 66 -9.76 -0.77 8.60
N MET A 67 -9.07 -0.11 7.67
CA MET A 67 -7.60 0.02 7.74
C MET A 67 -7.11 0.87 8.91
N ALA A 68 -7.87 1.88 9.35
CA ALA A 68 -7.47 2.70 10.50
C ALA A 68 -7.42 1.88 11.79
N ALA A 69 -8.44 1.04 12.02
CA ALA A 69 -8.50 0.17 13.20
C ALA A 69 -7.40 -0.90 13.15
N LEU A 70 -7.23 -1.57 11.99
CA LEU A 70 -6.15 -2.52 11.80
C LEU A 70 -4.76 -1.88 11.99
N GLY A 71 -4.56 -0.68 11.45
CA GLY A 71 -3.34 0.10 11.64
C GLY A 71 -3.05 0.39 13.11
N ALA A 72 -4.07 0.80 13.87
CA ALA A 72 -3.95 1.03 15.31
C ALA A 72 -3.56 -0.26 16.07
N GLU A 73 -4.14 -1.40 15.72
CA GLU A 73 -3.81 -2.70 16.32
C GLU A 73 -2.37 -3.16 16.02
N LEU A 74 -1.90 -2.94 14.79
CA LEU A 74 -0.51 -3.23 14.40
C LEU A 74 0.47 -2.32 15.16
N LYS A 75 0.14 -1.03 15.28
CA LYS A 75 0.97 -0.05 16.00
C LYS A 75 1.00 -0.32 17.50
N ALA A 76 -0.10 -0.78 18.10
CA ALA A 76 -0.13 -1.22 19.50
C ALA A 76 0.82 -2.40 19.78
N ARG A 77 1.12 -3.21 18.76
CA ARG A 77 2.10 -4.31 18.80
C ARG A 77 3.54 -3.87 18.46
N GLY A 78 3.76 -2.57 18.27
CA GLY A 78 5.08 -2.02 17.96
C GLY A 78 5.49 -2.16 16.49
N PHE A 79 4.55 -2.31 15.56
CA PHE A 79 4.81 -2.28 14.13
C PHE A 79 4.52 -0.89 13.53
N LYS A 80 5.25 -0.53 12.48
CA LYS A 80 4.90 0.49 11.49
C LYS A 80 3.90 -0.11 10.51
N PHE A 81 2.81 0.60 10.26
CA PHE A 81 1.73 0.12 9.40
C PHE A 81 2.01 0.47 7.93
N GLY A 82 2.15 -0.53 7.06
CA GLY A 82 2.44 -0.35 5.64
C GLY A 82 1.29 -0.74 4.71
N LEU A 83 1.15 -0.02 3.60
CA LEU A 83 0.19 -0.30 2.53
C LEU A 83 0.84 -0.35 1.15
N TYR A 84 0.11 -0.98 0.21
CA TYR A 84 0.38 -0.99 -1.21
C TYR A 84 -0.51 -0.01 -1.98
N ALA A 85 0.05 0.67 -2.98
CA ALA A 85 -0.68 1.38 -4.03
C ALA A 85 0.07 1.33 -5.38
N SER A 86 -0.54 1.87 -6.44
CA SER A 86 0.02 1.89 -7.80
C SER A 86 -0.26 3.23 -8.52
N PRO A 87 0.66 3.73 -9.36
CA PRO A 87 0.48 4.98 -10.09
C PRO A 87 -0.54 4.94 -11.21
N GLY A 88 -0.87 3.75 -11.73
CA GLY A 88 -1.86 3.60 -12.79
C GLY A 88 -3.29 3.82 -12.31
N ARG A 89 -4.27 3.46 -13.16
CA ARG A 89 -5.69 3.40 -12.73
C ARG A 89 -6.03 2.03 -12.10
N LYS A 90 -5.17 1.04 -12.29
CA LYS A 90 -5.31 -0.33 -11.79
C LYS A 90 -4.14 -0.68 -10.88
N THR A 91 -4.32 -1.71 -10.07
CA THR A 91 -3.24 -2.35 -9.32
C THR A 91 -2.74 -3.60 -10.04
N CYS A 92 -1.60 -4.13 -9.62
CA CYS A 92 -1.04 -5.38 -10.17
C CYS A 92 -2.04 -6.54 -10.11
N ALA A 93 -2.75 -6.70 -8.99
CA ALA A 93 -3.68 -7.79 -8.82
C ALA A 93 -4.89 -7.71 -9.76
N MET A 94 -5.29 -6.51 -10.17
CA MET A 94 -6.31 -6.34 -11.19
C MET A 94 -5.84 -6.84 -12.57
N LEU A 95 -4.54 -6.70 -12.86
CA LEU A 95 -3.94 -7.15 -14.11
C LEU A 95 -3.64 -8.66 -14.10
N TYR A 96 -3.02 -9.15 -13.04
CA TYR A 96 -2.42 -10.48 -13.02
C TYR A 96 -3.19 -11.51 -12.19
N ASP A 97 -3.93 -11.07 -11.15
CA ASP A 97 -4.64 -11.96 -10.21
C ASP A 97 -6.18 -11.86 -10.35
N ARG A 98 -6.67 -11.21 -11.41
CA ARG A 98 -8.10 -11.02 -11.74
C ARG A 98 -8.91 -10.40 -10.59
N TYR A 99 -8.28 -9.54 -9.80
CA TYR A 99 -8.97 -8.83 -8.74
C TYR A 99 -10.08 -7.92 -9.32
N PRO A 100 -11.35 -8.06 -8.90
CA PRO A 100 -12.49 -7.43 -9.57
C PRO A 100 -12.69 -5.96 -9.17
N GLY A 101 -11.60 -5.19 -9.17
CA GLY A 101 -11.58 -3.78 -8.82
C GLY A 101 -11.92 -2.85 -9.98
N ARG A 102 -12.25 -1.59 -9.67
CA ARG A 102 -12.35 -0.51 -10.66
C ARG A 102 -11.73 0.78 -10.14
N GLY A 103 -10.71 1.27 -10.85
CA GLY A 103 -10.09 2.55 -10.55
C GLY A 103 -9.39 2.57 -9.19
N LEU A 104 -8.72 1.47 -8.82
CA LEU A 104 -8.08 1.30 -7.51
C LEU A 104 -6.62 1.77 -7.46
N GLY A 105 -6.02 2.09 -8.61
CA GLY A 105 -4.77 2.83 -8.64
C GLY A 105 -4.98 4.33 -8.33
N SER A 106 -3.87 5.03 -8.13
CA SER A 106 -3.83 6.41 -7.61
C SER A 106 -3.70 7.49 -8.67
N PHE A 107 -3.71 7.15 -9.97
CA PHE A 107 -3.57 8.12 -11.06
C PHE A 107 -4.55 9.31 -10.92
N GLY A 108 -4.01 10.52 -10.78
CA GLY A 108 -4.78 11.76 -10.67
C GLY A 108 -5.56 11.90 -9.36
N ARG A 109 -5.20 11.09 -8.35
CA ARG A 109 -5.80 11.06 -7.00
C ARG A 109 -4.73 10.93 -5.91
N GLU A 110 -3.50 11.25 -6.23
CA GLU A 110 -2.33 11.08 -5.35
C GLU A 110 -2.54 11.84 -4.04
N GLU A 111 -2.95 13.11 -4.09
CA GLU A 111 -3.26 13.91 -2.88
C GLU A 111 -4.40 13.31 -2.04
N LEU A 112 -5.48 12.85 -2.70
CA LEU A 112 -6.63 12.26 -1.99
C LEU A 112 -6.26 10.92 -1.33
N ASP A 113 -5.49 10.09 -2.02
CA ASP A 113 -5.08 8.78 -1.54
C ASP A 113 -4.05 8.90 -0.42
N THR A 114 -3.08 9.80 -0.55
CA THR A 114 -2.10 10.08 0.51
C THR A 114 -2.74 10.64 1.77
N GLN A 115 -3.69 11.57 1.64
CA GLN A 115 -4.49 12.00 2.80
C GLN A 115 -5.27 10.83 3.40
N THR A 116 -5.79 9.91 2.57
CA THR A 116 -6.46 8.69 3.06
C THR A 116 -5.52 7.79 3.86
N PHE A 117 -4.28 7.63 3.41
CA PHE A 117 -3.27 6.84 4.11
C PHE A 117 -2.84 7.49 5.42
N ALA A 118 -2.65 8.82 5.42
CA ALA A 118 -2.35 9.60 6.62
C ALA A 118 -3.48 9.50 7.66
N ASP A 119 -4.75 9.64 7.24
CA ASP A 119 -5.91 9.51 8.12
C ASP A 119 -6.03 8.11 8.76
N TRP A 120 -5.49 7.08 8.10
CA TRP A 120 -5.43 5.71 8.63
C TRP A 120 -4.15 5.41 9.41
N GLY A 121 -3.23 6.37 9.52
CA GLY A 121 -1.99 6.24 10.27
C GLY A 121 -0.95 5.32 9.61
N VAL A 122 -0.96 5.24 8.27
CA VAL A 122 0.04 4.49 7.49
C VAL A 122 1.42 5.13 7.66
N ASP A 123 2.44 4.33 7.91
CA ASP A 123 3.84 4.74 8.11
C ASP A 123 4.74 4.34 6.93
N PHE A 124 4.26 3.48 6.01
CA PHE A 124 5.02 2.95 4.88
C PHE A 124 4.12 2.74 3.66
N LEU A 125 4.53 3.21 2.49
CA LEU A 125 3.82 3.01 1.22
C LEU A 125 4.72 2.32 0.20
N THR A 126 4.36 1.10 -0.21
CA THR A 126 4.91 0.47 -1.41
C THR A 126 4.13 0.97 -2.62
N TYR A 127 4.82 1.57 -3.59
CA TYR A 127 4.20 2.10 -4.81
C TYR A 127 4.74 1.38 -6.04
N VAL A 128 3.90 0.52 -6.62
CA VAL A 128 4.33 -0.46 -7.64
C VAL A 128 3.83 -0.08 -9.02
N TRP A 129 4.73 -0.04 -10.01
CA TRP A 129 4.45 0.44 -11.36
C TRP A 129 3.30 -0.30 -12.06
N CYS A 130 3.25 -1.65 -11.98
CA CYS A 130 2.14 -2.47 -12.47
C CYS A 130 1.53 -2.01 -13.80
N GLU A 131 2.35 -1.88 -14.86
CA GLU A 131 1.89 -1.47 -16.20
C GLU A 131 1.09 -0.16 -16.20
N ALA A 132 1.43 0.81 -15.34
CA ALA A 132 0.74 2.10 -15.25
C ALA A 132 0.71 2.88 -16.59
N ASP A 133 1.62 2.58 -17.51
CA ASP A 133 1.66 3.06 -18.89
C ASP A 133 0.60 2.44 -19.81
N GLU A 134 0.19 1.20 -19.58
CA GLU A 134 -0.70 0.46 -20.48
C GLU A 134 -2.15 0.98 -20.51
N ASP A 135 -2.56 1.76 -19.50
CA ASP A 135 -3.88 2.38 -19.45
C ASP A 135 -3.97 3.70 -20.26
N ASN A 136 -3.06 3.95 -21.22
CA ASN A 136 -3.03 5.14 -22.10
C ASN A 136 -3.06 6.48 -21.35
N ALA A 137 -2.53 6.52 -20.13
CA ALA A 137 -2.55 7.69 -19.27
C ALA A 137 -1.43 8.71 -19.60
N GLY A 138 -0.50 8.35 -20.49
CA GLY A 138 0.69 9.16 -20.78
C GLY A 138 1.68 9.26 -19.61
N LEU A 139 1.49 8.44 -18.56
CA LEU A 139 2.36 8.39 -17.40
C LEU A 139 3.75 7.91 -17.81
N ARG A 140 4.76 8.61 -17.33
CA ARG A 140 6.16 8.21 -17.41
C ARG A 140 6.64 7.86 -16.03
N TYR A 141 7.55 6.90 -15.95
CA TYR A 141 8.12 6.37 -14.71
C TYR A 141 8.48 7.48 -13.69
N PRO A 142 9.47 8.38 -13.92
CA PRO A 142 9.86 9.36 -12.88
C PRO A 142 8.68 10.25 -12.46
N GLU A 143 7.95 10.77 -13.43
CA GLU A 143 6.84 11.70 -13.19
C GLU A 143 5.74 11.10 -12.31
N ALA A 144 5.46 9.80 -12.45
CA ALA A 144 4.46 9.14 -11.62
C ALA A 144 4.91 9.00 -10.16
N PHE A 145 6.20 8.72 -9.93
CA PHE A 145 6.77 8.62 -8.58
C PHE A 145 6.92 10.01 -7.95
N ASP A 146 7.32 11.03 -8.72
CA ASP A 146 7.42 12.43 -8.26
C ASP A 146 6.07 12.97 -7.78
N ARG A 147 5.00 12.70 -8.52
CA ARG A 147 3.63 13.12 -8.13
C ARG A 147 3.22 12.54 -6.78
N MET A 148 3.52 11.28 -6.53
CA MET A 148 3.21 10.62 -5.26
C MET A 148 4.14 11.10 -4.14
N ALA A 149 5.43 11.34 -4.41
CA ALA A 149 6.35 11.93 -3.44
C ALA A 149 5.86 13.30 -2.93
N LEU A 150 5.51 14.21 -3.85
CA LEU A 150 4.95 15.52 -3.52
C LEU A 150 3.63 15.41 -2.73
N ALA A 151 2.76 14.47 -3.11
CA ALA A 151 1.53 14.23 -2.39
C ALA A 151 1.78 13.75 -0.95
N LEU A 152 2.73 12.82 -0.74
CA LEU A 152 3.11 12.35 0.59
C LEU A 152 3.65 13.49 1.46
N GLU A 153 4.56 14.31 0.92
CA GLU A 153 5.10 15.48 1.62
C GLU A 153 4.01 16.47 2.05
N SER A 154 3.03 16.72 1.17
CA SER A 154 1.93 17.66 1.44
C SER A 154 1.06 17.29 2.65
N THR A 155 1.01 16.00 3.03
CA THR A 155 0.21 15.54 4.17
C THR A 155 0.80 15.96 5.52
N GLY A 156 2.10 16.24 5.58
CA GLY A 156 2.84 16.45 6.83
C GLY A 156 2.95 15.19 7.73
N TRP A 157 2.46 14.04 7.26
CA TRP A 157 2.53 12.76 7.97
C TRP A 157 3.71 11.95 7.42
N PRO A 158 4.65 11.48 8.26
CA PRO A 158 5.88 10.84 7.79
C PRO A 158 5.62 9.41 7.30
N ILE A 159 5.43 9.25 5.99
CA ILE A 159 5.29 7.95 5.32
C ILE A 159 6.58 7.61 4.59
N VAL A 160 7.18 6.45 4.91
CA VAL A 160 8.31 5.93 4.14
C VAL A 160 7.83 5.55 2.73
N TYR A 161 8.50 6.07 1.71
CA TYR A 161 8.14 5.84 0.31
C TYR A 161 9.01 4.77 -0.35
N SER A 162 8.41 3.62 -0.67
CA SER A 162 9.08 2.50 -1.32
C SER A 162 8.70 2.40 -2.79
N ILE A 163 9.56 2.91 -3.66
CA ILE A 163 9.41 2.88 -5.12
C ILE A 163 9.70 1.46 -5.65
N SER A 164 8.77 0.90 -6.43
CA SER A 164 8.93 -0.40 -7.07
C SER A 164 8.56 -0.34 -8.55
N GLU A 165 9.56 -0.04 -9.39
CA GLU A 165 9.42 0.02 -10.85
C GLU A 165 10.25 -1.02 -11.61
N TYR A 166 10.68 -2.07 -10.90
CA TYR A 166 11.43 -3.21 -11.46
C TYR A 166 12.84 -2.87 -11.98
N GLY A 167 13.39 -1.70 -11.63
CA GLY A 167 14.73 -1.26 -12.04
C GLY A 167 14.79 -0.70 -13.47
N ARG A 168 13.64 -0.44 -14.12
CA ARG A 168 13.55 -0.09 -15.54
C ARG A 168 14.12 1.29 -15.83
N THR A 169 14.03 2.23 -14.90
CA THR A 169 14.54 3.60 -15.07
C THR A 169 15.77 3.92 -14.23
N GLN A 170 16.50 2.91 -13.77
CA GLN A 170 17.70 3.10 -12.93
C GLN A 170 17.41 3.97 -11.69
N PRO A 171 16.41 3.61 -10.86
CA PRO A 171 15.93 4.44 -9.75
C PRO A 171 17.04 4.75 -8.72
N TRP A 172 18.08 3.92 -8.64
CA TRP A 172 19.27 4.19 -7.81
C TRP A 172 20.04 5.47 -8.19
N THR A 173 19.74 6.09 -9.34
CA THR A 173 20.37 7.33 -9.79
C THR A 173 19.60 8.60 -9.39
N CYS A 174 18.34 8.49 -8.95
CA CYS A 174 17.49 9.66 -8.73
C CYS A 174 16.46 9.51 -7.58
N ALA A 175 16.15 8.31 -7.11
CA ALA A 175 15.07 8.11 -6.13
C ALA A 175 15.38 8.60 -4.70
N GLY A 176 16.64 9.01 -4.44
CA GLY A 176 17.07 9.52 -3.15
C GLY A 176 17.35 11.03 -3.12
N ASP A 177 17.17 11.70 -4.26
CA ASP A 177 17.26 13.17 -4.39
C ASP A 177 15.94 13.83 -4.00
#